data_AF-A0A0Q7MW18-F1
#
_entry.id   AF-A0A0Q7MW18-F1
#
_cell.length_a   1.000
_cell.length_b   1.000
_cell.length_c   1.000
_cell.angle_alpha   90.00
_cell.angle_beta   90.00
_cell.angle_gamma   90.00
#
_symmetry.space_group_name_H-M   'P 1'
#
loop_
_entity.id
_entity.type
_entity.pdbx_description
1 polymer ?
#
loop_
_entity_poly.entity_id
_entity_poly.type
_entity_poly.pdbx_seq_one_letter_code
_entity_poly.pdbx_strand_id
1 'polypeptide(L)'
;MPQQAWSDKRERQYKDIKKSERERGRGEKRAEEIAARTVNKTRAQHGETKGSGGQRSQGSGKTRDQLYEEARRRNIDGRSKMNKQELANALGRS
;
A
#
# COMPACT_ATOMS: atom_id res chain seq x y z
N MET A 1 10.76 -15.97 -17.53
CA MET A 1 10.23 -15.05 -16.50
C MET A 1 8.76 -15.39 -16.29
N PRO A 2 8.29 -15.71 -15.08
CA PRO A 2 6.89 -16.04 -14.88
C PRO A 2 6.02 -14.80 -15.13
N GLN A 3 4.86 -15.07 -15.73
CA GLN A 3 3.82 -14.15 -16.20
C GLN A 3 3.58 -12.94 -15.27
N GLN A 4 4.04 -11.76 -15.72
CA GLN A 4 3.67 -10.38 -15.37
C GLN A 4 3.14 -10.08 -13.94
N ALA A 5 4.01 -10.15 -12.94
CA ALA A 5 3.72 -9.64 -11.59
C ALA A 5 3.66 -8.10 -11.51
N TRP A 6 4.20 -7.41 -12.52
CA TRP A 6 4.39 -5.96 -12.60
C TRP A 6 3.84 -5.40 -13.91
N SER A 7 3.28 -4.19 -13.89
CA SER A 7 2.88 -3.51 -15.12
C SER A 7 4.10 -3.05 -15.92
N ASP A 8 3.94 -2.80 -17.22
CA ASP A 8 5.02 -2.33 -18.10
C ASP A 8 5.76 -1.10 -17.55
N LYS A 9 5.01 -0.19 -16.90
CA LYS A 9 5.57 0.99 -16.22
C LYS A 9 6.54 0.60 -15.10
N ARG A 10 6.18 -0.40 -14.29
CA ARG A 10 6.97 -0.88 -13.16
C ARG A 10 8.15 -1.72 -13.59
N GLU A 11 8.02 -2.45 -14.69
CA GLU A 11 9.14 -3.17 -15.30
C GLU A 11 10.22 -2.21 -15.82
N ARG A 12 9.84 -1.11 -16.48
CA ARG A 12 10.79 -0.07 -16.90
C ARG A 12 11.49 0.56 -15.71
N GLN A 13 10.72 0.94 -14.68
CA GLN A 13 11.27 1.49 -13.43
C GLN A 13 12.26 0.53 -12.77
N TYR A 14 11.97 -0.77 -12.73
CA TYR A 14 12.89 -1.78 -12.22
C TYR A 14 14.20 -1.81 -13.02
N LYS A 15 14.11 -1.82 -14.36
CA LYS A 15 15.29 -1.86 -15.25
C LYS A 15 16.16 -0.62 -15.06
N ASP A 16 15.56 0.55 -14.97
CA ASP A 16 16.27 1.83 -14.79
C ASP A 16 17.02 1.87 -13.45
N ILE A 17 16.37 1.43 -12.36
CA ILE A 17 16.99 1.37 -11.03
C ILE A 17 18.10 0.32 -11.01
N LYS A 18 17.87 -0.89 -11.57
CA LYS A 18 18.91 -1.93 -11.64
C LYS A 18 20.13 -1.42 -12.41
N LYS A 19 19.93 -0.73 -13.54
CA LYS A 19 21.01 -0.14 -14.34
C LYS A 19 21.77 0.92 -13.55
N SER A 20 21.06 1.88 -12.93
CA SER A 20 21.69 2.94 -12.15
C SER A 20 22.49 2.41 -10.96
N GLU A 21 21.98 1.39 -10.26
CA GLU A 21 22.72 0.78 -9.14
C GLU A 21 23.95 0.01 -9.60
N ARG A 22 23.92 -0.61 -10.80
CA ARG A 22 25.12 -1.22 -11.42
C ARG A 22 26.14 -0.17 -11.83
N GLU A 23 25.70 0.95 -12.41
CA GLU A 23 26.57 2.09 -12.77
C GLU A 23 27.24 2.71 -11.53
N ARG A 24 26.58 2.65 -10.36
CA ARG A 24 27.13 3.05 -9.06
C ARG A 24 28.10 2.00 -8.46
N GLY A 25 28.44 0.96 -9.20
CA GLY A 25 29.39 -0.07 -8.77
C GLY A 25 28.79 -1.16 -7.86
N ARG A 26 27.47 -1.26 -7.73
CA ARG A 26 26.87 -2.36 -6.96
C ARG A 26 26.87 -3.65 -7.78
N GLY A 27 27.11 -4.77 -7.09
CA GLY A 27 26.99 -6.10 -7.68
C GLY A 27 25.57 -6.39 -8.19
N GLU A 28 25.46 -7.24 -9.21
CA GLU A 28 24.21 -7.50 -9.92
C GLU A 28 23.05 -7.94 -9.00
N LYS A 29 23.31 -8.90 -8.10
CA LYS A 29 22.31 -9.36 -7.12
C LYS A 29 21.82 -8.21 -6.24
N ARG A 30 22.73 -7.32 -5.82
CA ARG A 30 22.39 -6.20 -4.95
C ARG A 30 21.56 -5.14 -5.69
N ALA A 31 21.92 -4.84 -6.93
CA ALA A 31 21.17 -3.90 -7.77
C ALA A 31 19.75 -4.40 -8.05
N GLU A 32 19.60 -5.71 -8.33
CA GLU A 32 18.31 -6.36 -8.54
C GLU A 32 17.41 -6.34 -7.30
N GLU A 33 17.96 -6.62 -6.12
CA GLU A 33 17.25 -6.54 -4.85
C GLU A 33 16.76 -5.11 -4.57
N ILE A 34 17.61 -4.10 -4.78
CA ILE A 34 17.28 -2.68 -4.58
C ILE A 34 16.18 -2.26 -5.55
N ALA A 35 16.29 -2.64 -6.82
CA ALA A 35 15.28 -2.35 -7.84
C ALA A 35 13.93 -2.97 -7.49
N ALA A 36 13.90 -4.26 -7.15
CA ALA A 36 12.68 -4.96 -6.78
C ALA A 36 12.02 -4.36 -5.53
N ARG A 37 12.81 -4.07 -4.48
CA ARG A 37 12.31 -3.46 -3.24
C ARG A 37 11.74 -2.07 -3.49
N THR A 38 12.39 -1.27 -4.33
CA THR A 38 11.96 0.10 -4.65
C THR A 38 10.64 0.07 -5.42
N VAL A 39 10.54 -0.77 -6.45
CA VAL A 39 9.31 -0.92 -7.24
C VAL A 39 8.16 -1.45 -6.38
N ASN A 40 8.39 -2.47 -5.56
CA ASN A 40 7.36 -3.00 -4.67
C ASN A 40 6.87 -1.95 -3.64
N LYS A 41 7.76 -1.10 -3.12
CA LYS A 41 7.37 0.03 -2.26
C LYS A 41 6.46 1.01 -3.00
N THR A 42 6.82 1.39 -4.23
CA THR A 42 6.00 2.28 -5.05
C THR A 42 4.64 1.67 -5.36
N ARG A 43 4.61 0.38 -5.75
CA ARG A 43 3.35 -0.35 -5.98
C ARG A 43 2.46 -0.35 -4.74
N ALA A 44 3.04 -0.56 -3.56
CA ALA A 44 2.29 -0.54 -2.31
C ALA A 44 1.71 0.86 -1.99
N GLN A 45 2.48 1.92 -2.24
CA GLN A 45 2.01 3.31 -2.09
C GLN A 45 0.86 3.67 -3.03
N HIS A 46 0.84 3.10 -4.23
CA HIS A 46 -0.22 3.33 -5.22
C HIS A 46 -1.36 2.31 -5.16
N GLY A 47 -1.37 1.39 -4.18
CA GLY A 47 -2.41 0.36 -4.07
C GLY A 47 -2.35 -0.73 -5.15
N GLU A 48 -1.25 -0.83 -5.90
CA GLU A 48 -1.06 -1.77 -7.01
C GLU A 48 -0.68 -3.20 -6.55
N THR A 49 -0.78 -3.50 -5.26
CA THR A 49 -0.56 -4.85 -4.70
C THR A 49 -1.78 -5.34 -3.91
N LYS A 50 -2.12 -6.63 -4.09
CA LYS A 50 -3.13 -7.33 -3.28
C LYS A 50 -2.66 -7.31 -1.82
N GLY A 51 -3.25 -6.44 -1.01
CA GLY A 51 -2.92 -6.27 0.41
C GLY A 51 -2.48 -4.86 0.83
N SER A 52 -2.32 -3.92 -0.10
CA SER A 52 -2.03 -2.51 0.22
C SER A 52 -3.26 -1.73 0.67
N GLY A 53 -3.99 -2.29 1.64
CA GLY A 53 -4.93 -1.54 2.49
C GLY A 53 -4.23 -0.79 3.63
N GLY A 54 -2.90 -0.70 3.58
CA GLY A 54 -2.09 0.06 4.53
C GLY A 54 -2.06 1.53 4.18
N GLN A 55 -3.20 2.22 4.30
CA GLN A 55 -3.24 3.68 4.40
C GLN A 55 -2.24 4.10 5.48
N ARG A 56 -1.10 4.65 5.07
CA ARG A 56 -0.37 5.61 5.90
C ARG A 56 -1.32 6.80 6.03
N SER A 57 -2.13 6.78 7.07
CA SER A 57 -2.99 7.89 7.46
C SER A 57 -2.11 9.10 7.79
N GLN A 58 -1.74 9.88 6.77
CA GLN A 58 -1.39 11.27 6.97
C GLN A 58 -2.71 12.02 7.13
N GLY A 59 -3.05 12.29 8.38
CA GLY A 59 -4.31 12.89 8.79
C GLY A 59 -4.74 12.24 10.09
N SER A 60 -4.73 13.00 11.19
CA SER A 60 -5.08 12.56 12.53
C SER A 60 -6.35 11.70 12.52
N GLY A 61 -6.19 10.39 12.76
CA GLY A 61 -7.29 9.44 12.93
C GLY A 61 -7.41 8.35 11.85
N LYS A 62 -8.15 7.30 12.22
CA LYS A 62 -8.49 6.19 11.32
C LYS A 62 -9.34 6.68 10.15
N THR A 63 -9.19 6.04 9.00
CA THR A 63 -10.00 6.36 7.81
C THR A 63 -11.42 5.82 7.96
N ARG A 64 -12.37 6.33 7.17
CA ARG A 64 -13.77 5.85 7.21
C ARG A 64 -13.83 4.34 7.00
N ASP A 65 -13.05 3.80 6.06
CA ASP A 65 -13.02 2.37 5.75
C ASP A 65 -12.43 1.56 6.92
N GLN A 66 -11.39 2.08 7.57
CA GLN A 66 -10.83 1.44 8.77
C GLN A 66 -11.84 1.42 9.93
N LEU A 67 -12.60 2.49 10.12
CA LEU A 67 -13.67 2.56 11.13
C LEU A 67 -14.86 1.66 10.73
N TYR A 68 -15.20 1.58 9.45
CA TYR A 68 -16.24 0.70 8.93
C TYR A 68 -15.90 -0.78 9.15
N GLU A 69 -14.67 -1.19 8.85
CA GLU A 69 -14.20 -2.55 9.10
C GLU A 69 -14.13 -2.88 10.59
N GLU A 70 -13.74 -1.92 11.44
CA GLU A 70 -13.77 -2.11 12.89
C GLU A 70 -15.21 -2.21 13.43
N ALA A 71 -16.12 -1.36 12.95
CA ALA A 71 -17.54 -1.42 13.28
C ALA A 71 -18.17 -2.74 12.81
N ARG A 72 -17.75 -3.26 11.65
CA ARG A 72 -18.14 -4.59 11.15
C ARG A 72 -17.66 -5.71 12.08
N ARG A 73 -16.39 -5.69 12.50
CA ARG A 73 -15.84 -6.69 13.44
C ARG A 73 -16.52 -6.68 14.80
N ARG A 74 -16.99 -5.51 15.25
CA ARG A 74 -17.77 -5.33 16.48
C ARG A 74 -19.27 -5.53 16.31
N ASN A 75 -19.74 -5.93 15.11
CA ASN A 75 -21.15 -6.11 14.78
C ASN A 75 -22.03 -4.88 15.10
N ILE A 76 -21.52 -3.67 14.81
CA ILE A 76 -22.31 -2.45 14.95
C ILE A 76 -23.35 -2.40 13.81
N ASP A 77 -24.62 -2.36 14.20
CA ASP A 77 -25.73 -2.21 13.27
C ASP A 77 -25.81 -0.79 12.72
N GLY A 78 -26.29 -0.64 11.49
CA GLY A 78 -26.36 0.66 10.83
C GLY A 78 -25.01 1.22 10.36
N ARG A 79 -23.88 0.53 10.60
CA ARG A 79 -22.52 0.92 10.15
C ARG A 79 -22.42 1.31 8.66
N SER A 80 -23.24 0.72 7.78
CA SER A 80 -23.26 1.02 6.35
C SER A 80 -23.90 2.38 6.02
N LYS A 81 -24.74 2.89 6.92
CA LYS A 81 -25.36 4.22 6.82
C LYS A 81 -24.51 5.29 7.51
N MET A 82 -23.62 4.90 8.43
CA MET A 82 -22.81 5.81 9.23
C MET A 82 -21.70 6.49 8.42
N ASN A 83 -21.47 7.78 8.68
CA ASN A 83 -20.34 8.56 8.18
C ASN A 83 -19.07 8.35 9.03
N LYS A 84 -17.94 8.97 8.67
CA LYS A 84 -16.65 8.79 9.39
C LYS A 84 -16.76 9.15 10.88
N GLN A 85 -17.45 10.25 11.20
CA GLN A 85 -17.62 10.72 12.58
C GLN A 85 -18.56 9.81 13.35
N GLU A 86 -19.68 9.40 12.74
CA GLU A 86 -20.64 8.47 13.35
C GLU A 86 -20.00 7.11 13.64
N LEU A 87 -19.18 6.59 12.71
CA LEU A 87 -18.41 5.37 12.93
C LEU A 87 -17.37 5.53 14.05
N ALA A 88 -16.70 6.69 14.15
CA ALA A 88 -15.76 6.97 15.23
C ALA A 88 -16.47 7.03 16.60
N ASN A 89 -17.63 7.70 16.66
CA ASN A 89 -18.46 7.82 17.85
C ASN A 89 -19.02 6.46 18.29
N ALA A 90 -19.57 5.67 17.36
CA ALA A 90 -20.07 4.32 17.62
C ALA A 90 -18.96 3.37 18.13
N LEU A 91 -17.70 3.65 17.80
CA LEU A 91 -16.53 2.91 18.28
C LEU A 91 -15.94 3.47 19.59
N GLY A 92 -16.49 4.54 20.15
CA GLY A 92 -15.99 5.20 21.36
C GLY A 92 -14.67 5.93 21.16
N ARG A 93 -14.44 6.49 19.96
CA ARG A 93 -13.19 7.16 19.56
C ARG A 93 -13.35 8.69 19.40
N SER A 94 -14.29 9.30 20.13
CA SER A 94 -14.58 10.74 20.13
C SER A 94 -13.41 11.58 20.62
#